data_AF-A0A176VSM7-F1
#
_entry.id   AF-A0A176VSM7-F1
#
_cell.length_a   1.000
_cell.length_b   1.000
_cell.length_c   1.000
_cell.angle_alpha   90.00
_cell.angle_beta   90.00
_cell.angle_gamma   90.00
#
_symmetry.space_group_name_H-M   'P 1'
#
loop_
_entity.id
_entity.type
_entity.pdbx_description
1 polymer ?
#
loop_
_entity_poly.entity_id
_entity_poly.type
_entity_poly.pdbx_seq_one_letter_code
_entity_poly.pdbx_strand_id
1 'polypeptide(L)'
;MVNCSEAYELYKICTVIGPPNHHPWSDGMNLAASMNIQFPQCTSSHLSAFIPTAIAEAIGLMSAMCSWDPNKRPTAAQALQHPFFQVACLFHPRSLTGESH
;
A
#
# COMPACT_ATOMS: atom_id res chain seq x y z
N MET A 1 -26.80 -13.39 6.24
CA MET A 1 -26.13 -12.14 6.64
C MET A 1 -24.64 -12.45 6.73
N VAL A 2 -23.85 -11.84 5.86
CA VAL A 2 -22.45 -12.23 5.59
C VAL A 2 -21.63 -12.09 6.87
N ASN A 3 -20.89 -13.14 7.21
CA ASN A 3 -19.88 -13.07 8.24
C ASN A 3 -18.71 -12.20 7.75
N CYS A 4 -18.76 -10.90 8.04
CA CYS A 4 -17.54 -10.09 8.07
C CYS A 4 -16.66 -10.55 9.25
N SER A 5 -16.12 -11.76 9.18
CA SER A 5 -15.17 -12.25 10.18
C SER A 5 -13.79 -11.71 9.85
N GLU A 6 -13.02 -11.41 10.90
CA GLU A 6 -11.62 -10.98 10.79
C GLU A 6 -10.80 -11.94 9.90
N ALA A 7 -11.05 -13.24 10.02
CA ALA A 7 -10.39 -14.26 9.20
C ALA A 7 -10.71 -14.13 7.70
N TYR A 8 -11.96 -13.80 7.33
CA TYR A 8 -12.33 -13.64 5.93
C TYR A 8 -11.73 -12.36 5.33
N GLU A 9 -11.64 -11.29 6.14
CA GLU A 9 -10.98 -10.06 5.70
C GLU A 9 -9.47 -10.24 5.55
N LEU A 10 -8.82 -10.94 6.50
CA LEU A 10 -7.42 -11.36 6.37
C LEU A 10 -7.19 -12.20 5.12
N TYR A 11 -8.11 -13.11 4.80
CA TYR A 11 -8.04 -13.88 3.56
C TYR A 11 -8.04 -12.99 2.32
N LYS A 12 -8.97 -12.04 2.22
CA LYS A 12 -9.01 -11.09 1.11
C LYS A 12 -7.77 -10.22 1.01
N ILE A 13 -7.22 -9.78 2.14
CA ILE A 13 -5.97 -9.00 2.14
C ILE A 13 -4.83 -9.86 1.56
N CYS A 14 -4.68 -11.09 2.05
CA CYS A 14 -3.64 -12.00 1.57
C CYS A 14 -3.79 -12.34 0.07
N THR A 15 -5.01 -12.43 -0.48
CA THR A 15 -5.17 -12.69 -1.92
C THR A 15 -4.65 -11.55 -2.79
N VAL A 16 -4.71 -10.30 -2.30
CA VAL A 16 -4.22 -9.12 -3.01
C VAL A 16 -2.71 -8.96 -2.80
N ILE A 17 -2.25 -8.76 -1.56
CA ILE A 17 -0.85 -8.38 -1.29
C ILE A 17 0.06 -9.58 -0.95
N GLY A 18 -0.48 -10.79 -0.99
CA GLY A 18 0.20 -12.01 -0.54
C GLY A 18 0.16 -12.16 0.98
N PRO A 19 0.36 -13.38 1.52
CA PRO A 19 0.52 -13.57 2.95
C PRO A 19 1.83 -12.91 3.44
N PRO A 20 1.87 -12.43 4.70
CA PRO A 20 3.13 -12.01 5.29
C PRO A 20 4.07 -13.21 5.40
N ASN A 21 5.37 -12.94 5.38
CA ASN A 21 6.38 -13.95 5.68
C ASN A 21 7.39 -13.40 6.70
N HIS A 22 8.28 -14.25 7.20
CA HIS A 22 9.24 -13.86 8.24
C HIS A 22 10.26 -12.83 7.77
N HIS A 23 10.52 -12.71 6.46
CA HIS A 23 11.53 -11.81 5.93
C HIS A 23 11.11 -10.33 5.94
N PRO A 24 9.88 -9.94 5.53
CA PRO A 24 9.44 -8.56 5.64
C PRO A 24 9.01 -8.17 7.05
N TRP A 25 8.49 -9.08 7.90
CA TRP A 25 7.83 -8.73 9.16
C TRP A 25 7.86 -9.84 10.24
N SER A 26 9.05 -10.15 10.78
CA SER A 26 9.24 -11.21 11.79
C SER A 26 8.38 -11.05 13.04
N ASP A 27 8.30 -9.83 13.58
CA ASP A 27 7.58 -9.56 14.83
C ASP A 27 6.07 -9.78 14.68
N GLY A 28 5.51 -9.44 13.51
CA GLY A 28 4.12 -9.72 13.20
C GLY A 28 3.81 -11.21 13.08
N MET A 29 4.74 -11.99 12.52
CA MET A 29 4.60 -13.45 12.47
C MET A 29 4.60 -14.06 13.88
N ASN A 30 5.46 -13.57 14.78
CA ASN A 30 5.50 -14.01 16.18
C ASN A 30 4.21 -13.64 16.92
N LEU A 31 3.70 -12.42 16.71
CA LEU A 31 2.44 -11.96 17.31
C LEU A 31 1.27 -12.81 16.82
N ALA A 32 1.16 -13.05 15.51
CA ALA A 32 0.11 -13.88 14.93
C ALA A 32 0.13 -15.30 15.53
N ALA A 33 1.32 -15.89 15.69
CA ALA A 33 1.46 -17.20 16.33
C ALA A 33 0.96 -17.18 17.80
N SER A 34 1.28 -16.14 18.57
CA SER A 34 0.81 -16.00 19.96
C SER A 34 -0.72 -15.86 20.07
N MET A 35 -1.36 -15.33 19.03
CA MET A 35 -2.81 -15.17 18.91
C MET A 35 -3.48 -16.35 18.19
N ASN A 36 -2.73 -17.38 17.82
CA ASN A 36 -3.20 -18.53 17.05
C ASN A 36 -3.84 -18.14 15.70
N ILE A 37 -3.35 -17.07 15.08
CA ILE A 37 -3.72 -16.60 13.74
C ILE A 37 -2.83 -17.30 12.71
N GLN A 38 -3.46 -17.95 11.74
CA GLN A 38 -2.77 -18.58 10.61
C GLN A 38 -3.12 -17.86 9.32
N PHE A 39 -2.11 -17.35 8.62
CA PHE A 39 -2.31 -16.71 7.33
C PHE A 39 -2.57 -17.76 6.24
N PRO A 40 -3.54 -17.52 5.33
CA PRO A 40 -3.81 -18.44 4.24
C PRO A 40 -2.65 -18.46 3.24
N GLN A 41 -2.32 -19.66 2.77
CA GLN A 41 -1.36 -19.85 1.68
C GLN A 41 -2.03 -19.50 0.36
N CYS A 42 -1.73 -18.32 -0.18
CA CYS A 42 -2.26 -17.86 -1.45
C CYS A 42 -1.19 -17.11 -2.24
N THR A 43 -1.29 -17.17 -3.57
CA THR A 43 -0.44 -16.40 -4.47
C THR A 43 -0.98 -14.99 -4.58
N SER A 44 -0.14 -13.98 -4.33
CA SER A 44 -0.51 -12.57 -4.50
C SER A 44 -0.98 -12.31 -5.92
N SER A 45 -2.19 -11.76 -6.05
CA SER A 45 -2.65 -11.15 -7.28
C SER A 45 -2.31 -9.66 -7.19
N HIS A 46 -1.27 -9.23 -7.90
CA HIS A 46 -0.77 -7.85 -7.84
C HIS A 46 -1.91 -6.81 -7.92
N LEU A 47 -1.80 -5.69 -7.19
CA LEU A 47 -2.83 -4.63 -7.13
C LEU A 47 -3.30 -4.13 -8.51
N SER A 48 -2.42 -4.16 -9.52
CA SER A 48 -2.74 -3.78 -10.90
C SER A 48 -3.83 -4.65 -11.54
N ALA A 49 -3.97 -5.91 -11.12
CA ALA A 49 -5.02 -6.81 -11.61
C ALA A 49 -6.41 -6.40 -11.10
N PHE A 50 -6.48 -5.76 -9.93
CA PHE A 50 -7.73 -5.31 -9.32
C PHE A 50 -8.11 -3.88 -9.70
N ILE A 51 -7.13 -3.06 -10.07
CA ILE A 51 -7.33 -1.64 -10.39
C ILE A 51 -6.75 -1.36 -11.78
N PRO A 52 -7.43 -1.80 -12.86
CA PRO A 52 -6.88 -1.77 -14.22
C PRO A 52 -6.69 -0.35 -14.76
N THR A 53 -7.31 0.65 -14.15
CA THR A 53 -7.22 2.06 -14.54
C THR A 53 -6.11 2.81 -13.81
N ALA A 54 -5.45 2.19 -12.82
CA ALA A 54 -4.40 2.84 -12.06
C ALA A 54 -3.08 2.86 -12.84
N ILE A 55 -2.43 4.03 -12.82
CA ILE A 55 -1.07 4.21 -13.33
C ILE A 55 -0.04 3.55 -12.40
N ALA A 56 1.16 3.31 -12.93
CA ALA A 56 2.24 2.63 -12.21
C ALA A 56 2.59 3.32 -10.88
N GLU A 57 2.58 4.65 -10.85
CA GLU A 57 2.86 5.46 -9.65
C GLU A 57 1.77 5.29 -8.58
N ALA A 58 0.50 5.14 -8.99
CA ALA A 58 -0.59 4.88 -8.06
C ALA A 58 -0.47 3.49 -7.45
N ILE A 59 -0.18 2.48 -8.29
CA ILE A 59 0.08 1.11 -7.83
C ILE A 59 1.27 1.07 -6.87
N GLY A 60 2.35 1.79 -7.18
CA GLY A 60 3.54 1.88 -6.33
C GLY A 60 3.22 2.47 -4.96
N LEU A 61 2.48 3.59 -4.93
CA LEU A 61 2.06 4.22 -3.68
C LEU A 61 1.18 3.29 -2.84
N MET A 62 0.14 2.68 -3.44
CA MET A 62 -0.74 1.75 -2.74
C MET A 62 0.01 0.52 -2.21
N SER A 63 0.95 -0.02 -3.00
CA SER A 63 1.79 -1.14 -2.57
C SER A 63 2.63 -0.78 -1.35
N ALA A 64 3.22 0.42 -1.32
CA ALA A 64 3.99 0.90 -0.17
C ALA A 64 3.10 1.08 1.08
N MET A 65 1.92 1.69 0.92
CA MET A 65 0.96 1.92 2.01
C MET A 65 0.41 0.61 2.60
N CYS A 66 0.26 -0.44 1.78
CA CYS A 66 -0.25 -1.74 2.18
C CYS A 66 0.86 -2.72 2.63
N SER A 67 2.06 -2.24 2.98
CA SER A 67 3.13 -3.09 3.50
C SER A 67 2.70 -3.82 4.78
N TRP A 68 3.02 -5.12 4.89
CA TRP A 68 2.76 -5.90 6.10
C TRP A 68 3.50 -5.36 7.32
N ASP A 69 4.78 -5.01 7.16
CA ASP A 69 5.56 -4.36 8.20
C ASP A 69 5.08 -2.91 8.37
N PRO A 70 4.52 -2.54 9.54
CA PRO A 70 4.04 -1.18 9.77
C PRO A 70 5.17 -0.15 9.68
N ASN A 71 6.43 -0.52 9.97
CA ASN A 71 7.57 0.38 9.88
C ASN A 71 8.00 0.68 8.44
N LYS A 72 7.57 -0.15 7.48
CA LYS A 72 7.81 0.08 6.05
C LYS A 72 6.72 0.91 5.38
N ARG A 73 5.60 1.16 6.08
CA ARG A 73 4.55 2.03 5.55
C ARG A 73 5.02 3.48 5.61
N PRO A 74 4.85 4.25 4.52
CA PRO A 74 5.16 5.67 4.55
C PRO A 74 4.22 6.40 5.52
N THR A 75 4.76 7.39 6.22
CA THR A 75 3.94 8.40 6.88
C THR A 75 3.11 9.18 5.86
N ALA A 76 2.05 9.85 6.30
CA ALA A 76 1.26 10.71 5.41
C ALA A 76 2.12 11.76 4.69
N ALA A 77 3.07 12.37 5.41
CA ALA A 77 4.01 13.32 4.84
C ALA A 77 4.90 12.69 3.75
N GLN A 78 5.44 11.50 3.98
CA GLN A 78 6.23 10.78 2.97
C GLN A 78 5.38 10.34 1.77
N ALA A 79 4.15 9.90 1.99
CA ALA A 79 3.22 9.50 0.93
C ALA A 79 2.90 10.67 -0.01
N LEU A 80 2.70 11.88 0.53
CA LEU A 80 2.47 13.10 -0.27
C LEU A 80 3.67 13.48 -1.14
N GLN A 81 4.88 13.03 -0.78
CA GLN A 81 6.08 13.23 -1.61
C GLN A 81 6.22 12.17 -2.70
N HIS A 82 5.32 11.20 -2.84
CA HIS A 82 5.42 10.17 -3.88
C HIS A 82 5.20 10.76 -5.28
N PRO A 83 5.89 10.27 -6.33
CA PRO A 83 5.72 10.75 -7.72
C PRO A 83 4.27 10.84 -8.19
N PHE A 84 3.40 9.97 -7.69
CA PHE A 84 1.96 10.01 -7.93
C PHE A 84 1.34 11.41 -7.71
N PHE A 85 1.75 12.13 -6.67
CA PHE A 85 1.26 13.48 -6.37
C PHE A 85 2.09 14.59 -7.02
N GLN A 86 3.27 14.28 -7.56
CA GLN A 86 4.16 15.27 -8.18
C GLN A 86 3.76 15.64 -9.61
N VAL A 87 3.00 14.77 -10.30
CA VAL A 87 2.58 15.00 -11.70
C VAL A 87 1.71 16.26 -11.87
N ALA A 88 0.93 16.65 -10.85
CA ALA A 88 0.11 17.85 -10.89
C ALA A 88 0.94 19.17 -10.88
N CYS A 89 2.19 19.14 -10.42
CA CYS A 89 3.04 20.33 -10.39
C CYS A 89 3.61 20.73 -11.77
N LEU A 90 3.53 19.85 -12.78
CA LEU A 90 4.00 20.17 -14.14
C LEU A 90 3.00 21.03 -14.94
N PHE A 91 1.75 21.14 -14.48
CA PHE A 91 0.71 21.93 -15.13
C PHE A 91 0.38 23.24 -14.41
N HIS A 92 1.16 23.64 -13.41
CA HIS A 92 1.11 25.03 -12.95
C HIS A 92 1.99 25.86 -13.89
N PRO A 93 1.43 26.71 -14.77
CA PRO A 93 2.26 27.67 -15.46
C PRO A 93 2.85 28.58 -14.37
N ARG A 94 4.14 28.40 -14.06
CA ARG A 94 4.92 29.40 -13.34
C ARG A 94 5.06 30.61 -14.26
N SER A 95 4.00 31.38 -14.38
CA SER A 95 4.01 32.72 -14.93
C SER A 95 3.75 33.66 -13.77
N LEU A 96 4.83 34.07 -13.10
CA LEU A 96 5.03 35.44 -12.64
C LEU A 96 6.53 35.70 -12.71
N THR A 97 6.96 36.11 -13.89
CA THR A 97 8.17 36.89 -14.08
C THR A 97 8.17 38.04 -13.07
N GLY A 98 9.22 38.10 -12.26
CA GLY A 98 9.50 39.29 -11.48
C GLY A 98 9.81 40.43 -12.43
N GLU A 99 8.87 41.35 -12.60
CA GLU A 99 9.18 42.66 -13.14
C GLU A 99 9.47 43.57 -11.95
N SER A 100 10.74 43.96 -11.88
CA SER A 100 11.27 44.97 -10.97
C SER A 100 11.04 46.32 -11.64
N HIS A 101 10.27 47.21 -11.02
CA HIS A 101 10.41 48.66 -11.17
C HIS A 101 9.73 49.40 -10.03
#